data_AF-A0A3L7NVH0-F1
#
_entry.id   AF-A0A3L7NVH0-F1
#
_cell.length_a   1.000
_cell.length_b   1.000
_cell.length_c   1.000
_cell.angle_alpha   90.00
_cell.angle_beta   90.00
_cell.angle_gamma   90.00
#
_symmetry.space_group_name_H-M   'P 1'
#
loop_
_entity.id
_entity.type
_entity.pdbx_description
1 polymer ?
#
loop_
_entity_poly.entity_id
_entity_poly.type
_entity_poly.pdbx_seq_one_letter_code
_entity_poly.pdbx_strand_id
1 'polypeptide(L)'
;MITTPPAPPWLARHEARLVASATGESWMVYLGHELAYVLVAVPAEGKHSVKVLETINGKQFNSGTIFASVQAALEGGAEELRQRLGW
;
A
#
# COMPACT_ATOMS: atom_id res chain seq x y z
N MET A 1 -14.58 -14.18 -4.89
CA MET A 1 -13.25 -14.71 -4.51
C MET A 1 -12.35 -13.51 -4.25
N ILE A 2 -11.74 -13.40 -3.07
CA ILE A 2 -10.82 -12.29 -2.75
C ILE A 2 -9.44 -12.75 -3.24
N THR A 3 -8.98 -12.21 -4.36
CA THR A 3 -7.64 -12.46 -4.89
C THR A 3 -6.64 -11.62 -4.11
N THR A 4 -5.98 -12.22 -3.13
CA THR A 4 -4.82 -11.62 -2.47
C THR A 4 -3.71 -11.47 -3.50
N PRO A 5 -3.21 -10.25 -3.78
CA PRO A 5 -2.05 -10.09 -4.66
C PRO A 5 -0.84 -10.79 -4.04
N PRO A 6 0.10 -11.32 -4.85
CA PRO A 6 1.30 -11.96 -4.31
C PRO A 6 2.01 -10.95 -3.41
N ALA A 7 2.11 -11.27 -2.12
CA ALA A 7 2.75 -10.39 -1.16
C ALA A 7 4.22 -10.19 -1.57
N PRO A 8 4.68 -8.93 -1.69
CA PRO A 8 6.09 -8.66 -1.96
C PRO A 8 7.02 -9.46 -1.02
N PRO A 9 8.11 -10.07 -1.53
CA PRO A 9 9.00 -10.91 -0.72
C PRO A 9 9.59 -10.22 0.52
N TRP A 10 9.72 -8.89 0.49
CA TRP A 10 10.23 -8.12 1.62
C TRP A 10 9.26 -8.09 2.81
N LEU A 11 7.94 -8.14 2.61
CA LEU A 11 6.97 -8.17 3.72
C LEU A 11 7.18 -9.40 4.61
N ALA A 12 7.41 -10.56 3.99
CA ALA A 12 7.67 -11.80 4.69
C ALA A 12 8.94 -11.75 5.56
N ARG A 13 9.92 -10.91 5.20
CA ARG A 13 11.18 -10.75 5.96
C ARG A 13 11.03 -9.91 7.23
N HIS A 14 9.98 -9.09 7.33
CA HIS A 14 9.79 -8.13 8.40
C HIS A 14 8.56 -8.44 9.28
N GLU A 15 8.10 -9.70 9.29
CA GLU A 15 6.85 -10.12 9.96
C GLU A 15 5.65 -9.23 9.58
N ALA A 16 5.69 -8.70 8.36
CA ALA A 16 4.67 -7.81 7.83
C ALA A 16 3.71 -8.59 6.93
N ARG A 17 2.43 -8.22 6.98
CA ARG A 17 1.39 -8.82 6.16
C ARG A 17 0.66 -7.75 5.38
N LEU A 18 0.41 -8.03 4.11
CA LEU A 18 -0.38 -7.17 3.25
C LEU A 18 -1.71 -7.86 2.91
N VAL A 19 -2.80 -7.13 3.09
CA VAL A 19 -4.16 -7.62 2.87
C VAL A 19 -4.87 -6.65 1.93
N ALA A 20 -5.31 -7.13 0.77
CA ALA A 20 -6.10 -6.32 -0.16
C ALA A 20 -7.55 -6.17 0.34
N SER A 21 -8.15 -4.99 0.11
CA SER A 21 -9.57 -4.78 0.30
C SER A 21 -10.39 -5.59 -0.70
N ALA A 22 -11.65 -5.86 -0.36
CA ALA A 22 -12.58 -6.55 -1.26
C ALA A 22 -12.81 -5.81 -2.59
N THR A 23 -12.64 -4.47 -2.59
CA THR A 23 -12.74 -3.64 -3.80
C THR A 23 -11.47 -3.64 -4.66
N GLY A 24 -10.33 -4.09 -4.12
CA GLY A 24 -9.03 -4.05 -4.79
C GLY A 24 -8.40 -2.66 -4.86
N GLU A 25 -9.04 -1.62 -4.31
CA GLU A 25 -8.56 -0.24 -4.38
C GLU A 25 -7.66 0.16 -3.20
N SER A 26 -7.50 -0.71 -2.21
CA SER A 26 -6.67 -0.42 -1.05
C SER A 26 -6.00 -1.65 -0.48
N TRP A 27 -4.80 -1.46 0.08
CA TRP A 27 -4.02 -2.47 0.78
C TRP A 27 -3.78 -2.08 2.22
N MET A 28 -4.07 -2.99 3.14
CA MET A 28 -3.78 -2.87 4.56
C MET A 28 -2.45 -3.53 4.87
N VAL A 29 -1.53 -2.78 5.49
CA VAL A 29 -0.21 -3.26 5.91
C VAL A 29 -0.23 -3.45 7.41
N TYR A 30 -0.09 -4.70 7.82
CA TYR A 30 0.07 -5.10 9.20
C TYR A 30 1.54 -5.29 9.48
N LEU A 31 2.03 -4.74 10.60
CA LEU A 31 3.34 -5.04 11.15
C LEU A 31 3.12 -5.90 12.40
N GLY A 32 3.53 -7.17 12.34
CA GLY A 32 3.09 -8.18 13.31
C GLY A 32 1.57 -8.34 13.29
N HIS A 33 0.92 -7.99 14.41
CA HIS A 33 -0.54 -8.10 14.58
C HIS A 33 -1.29 -6.77 14.46
N GLU A 34 -0.59 -5.65 14.29
CA GLU A 34 -1.18 -4.31 14.28
C GLU A 34 -1.30 -3.77 12.87
N LEU A 35 -2.47 -3.22 12.53
CA LEU A 35 -2.65 -2.48 11.28
C LEU A 35 -1.89 -1.15 11.42
N ALA A 36 -0.80 -0.98 10.68
CA ALA A 36 0.08 0.19 10.78
C ALA A 36 -0.11 1.17 9.62
N TYR A 37 -0.40 0.66 8.42
CA TYR A 37 -0.60 1.50 7.24
C TYR A 37 -1.76 1.03 6.38
N VAL A 38 -2.38 1.98 5.68
CA VAL A 38 -3.37 1.74 4.63
C VAL A 38 -2.95 2.48 3.38
N LEU A 39 -2.72 1.75 2.30
CA LEU A 39 -2.49 2.30 0.96
C LEU A 39 -3.83 2.36 0.25
N VAL A 40 -4.16 3.50 -0.34
CA VAL A 40 -5.40 3.70 -1.08
C VAL A 40 -5.03 4.25 -2.45
N ALA A 41 -5.43 3.54 -3.50
CA ALA A 41 -5.33 4.05 -4.85
C ALA A 41 -6.34 5.19 -5.01
N VAL A 42 -5.88 6.32 -5.54
CA VAL A 42 -6.68 7.53 -5.75
C VAL A 42 -6.55 7.96 -7.21
N PRO A 43 -7.61 8.49 -7.84
CA PRO A 43 -7.50 9.06 -9.18
C PRO A 43 -6.58 10.29 -9.18
N ALA A 44 -5.68 10.37 -10.16
CA ALA A 44 -4.78 11.50 -10.35
C ALA A 44 -4.52 11.71 -11.85
N GLU A 45 -4.86 12.89 -12.39
CA GLU A 45 -4.63 13.27 -13.79
C GLU A 45 -5.12 12.25 -14.84
N GLY A 46 -6.30 11.66 -14.63
CA GLY A 46 -6.85 10.62 -15.53
C GLY A 46 -6.16 9.25 -15.44
N LYS A 47 -5.29 9.09 -14.45
CA LYS A 47 -4.54 7.88 -14.10
C LYS A 47 -4.78 7.59 -12.60
N HIS A 48 -3.87 6.86 -11.95
CA HIS A 48 -3.95 6.53 -10.54
C HIS A 48 -2.68 6.97 -9.79
N SER A 49 -2.83 7.48 -8.59
CA SER A 49 -1.76 7.62 -7.61
C SER A 49 -2.12 6.82 -6.37
N VAL A 50 -1.27 6.86 -5.35
CA VAL A 50 -1.48 6.15 -4.09
C VAL A 50 -1.28 7.09 -2.92
N LYS A 51 -2.23 7.02 -2.00
CA LYS A 51 -2.20 7.71 -0.73
C LYS A 51 -1.90 6.69 0.35
N VAL A 52 -0.92 6.98 1.21
CA VAL A 52 -0.59 6.14 2.35
C VAL A 52 -1.04 6.85 3.63
N LEU A 53 -1.83 6.15 4.42
CA LEU A 53 -2.28 6.56 5.75
C LEU A 53 -1.54 5.72 6.80
N GLU A 54 -0.83 6.38 7.69
CA GLU A 54 -0.31 5.78 8.91
C GLU A 54 -1.44 5.78 9.96
N THR A 55 -1.84 4.60 10.42
CA THR A 55 -3.00 4.45 11.32
C THR A 55 -2.69 4.82 12.76
N ILE A 56 -1.42 4.68 13.18
CA ILE A 56 -0.98 4.92 14.56
C ILE A 56 -1.06 6.41 14.92
N ASN A 57 -0.67 7.30 14.00
CA ASN A 57 -0.61 8.74 14.25
C ASN A 57 -1.50 9.57 13.28
N GLY A 58 -2.20 8.92 12.35
CA GLY A 58 -3.08 9.56 11.38
C GLY A 58 -2.36 10.35 10.28
N LYS A 59 -1.02 10.29 10.20
CA LYS A 59 -0.26 11.00 9.16
C LYS A 59 -0.55 10.39 7.80
N GLN A 60 -0.57 11.26 6.80
CA GLN A 60 -0.81 10.87 5.43
C GLN A 60 0.33 11.39 4.57
N PHE A 61 0.75 10.59 3.61
CA PHE A 61 1.60 11.05 2.53
C PHE A 61 1.06 10.52 1.21
N ASN A 62 1.09 11.38 0.20
CA ASN A 62 0.75 10.98 -1.15
C ASN A 62 2.04 10.59 -1.85
N SER A 63 2.00 9.50 -2.60
CA SER A 63 3.02 9.25 -3.62
C SER A 63 2.98 10.40 -4.62
N GLY A 64 4.15 10.95 -4.97
CA GLY A 64 4.27 11.92 -6.06
C GLY A 64 4.16 11.26 -7.45
N THR A 65 4.05 9.93 -7.49
CA THR A 65 4.09 9.14 -8.71
C THR A 65 2.67 8.86 -9.21
N ILE A 66 2.53 8.86 -10.54
CA ILE A 66 1.27 8.55 -11.23
C ILE A 66 1.47 7.27 -12.06
N PHE A 67 0.55 6.35 -11.93
CA PHE A 67 0.57 5.00 -12.48
C PHE A 67 -0.61 4.74 -13.41
N ALA A 68 -0.41 3.86 -14.39
CA ALA A 68 -1.43 3.56 -15.41
C ALA A 68 -2.63 2.73 -14.87
N SER A 69 -2.51 2.11 -13.70
CA SER A 69 -3.56 1.28 -13.11
C SER A 69 -3.55 1.34 -11.58
N VAL A 70 -4.68 0.97 -10.97
CA VAL A 70 -4.85 0.81 -9.52
C VAL A 70 -3.79 -0.12 -8.93
N GLN A 71 -3.59 -1.29 -9.55
CA GLN A 71 -2.62 -2.29 -9.10
C GLN A 71 -1.19 -1.72 -9.12
N ALA A 72 -0.80 -1.06 -10.21
CA ALA A 72 0.52 -0.44 -10.32
C ALA A 72 0.72 0.68 -9.28
N ALA A 73 -0.33 1.44 -8.97
CA ALA A 73 -0.28 2.45 -7.91
C ALA A 73 -0.08 1.83 -6.52
N LEU A 74 -0.78 0.74 -6.21
CA LEU A 74 -0.64 0.06 -4.92
C LEU A 74 0.73 -0.61 -4.78
N GLU A 75 1.24 -1.25 -5.83
CA GLU A 75 2.59 -1.83 -5.88
C GLU A 75 3.67 -0.75 -5.71
N GLY A 76 3.55 0.36 -6.45
CA GLY A 76 4.46 1.50 -6.34
C GLY A 76 4.43 2.14 -4.95
N GLY A 77 3.24 2.32 -4.37
CA GLY A 77 3.09 2.83 -3.01
C GLY A 77 3.67 1.92 -1.94
N ALA A 78 3.56 0.61 -2.12
CA ALA A 78 4.15 -0.36 -1.21
C ALA A 78 5.68 -0.31 -1.26
N GLU A 79 6.25 -0.10 -2.45
CA GLU A 79 7.69 0.10 -2.63
C GLU A 79 8.18 1.43 -2.03
N GLU A 80 7.44 2.53 -2.22
CA GLU A 80 7.76 3.81 -1.56
C GLU A 80 7.67 3.71 -0.03
N LEU A 81 6.68 2.99 0.49
CA LEU A 81 6.57 2.70 1.93
C LEU A 81 7.77 1.89 2.42
N ARG A 82 8.19 0.84 1.70
CA ARG A 82 9.37 0.03 2.05
C ARG A 82 10.62 0.90 2.19
N GLN A 83 10.87 1.77 1.21
CA GLN A 83 12.00 2.70 1.23
C GLN A 83 11.93 3.66 2.42
N ARG A 84 10.73 4.16 2.74
CA ARG A 84 10.50 5.07 3.87
C ARG A 84 10.72 4.41 5.24
N LEU A 85 10.44 3.11 5.34
CA LEU A 85 10.71 2.30 6.53
C LEU A 85 12.19 1.89 6.64
N GLY A 86 12.99 2.12 5.60
CA GLY A 86 14.42 1.74 5.56
C GLY A 86 14.65 0.24 5.34
N TRP A 87 13.71 -0.44 4.68
CA TRP A 87 13.76 -1.86 4.36
C TRP A 87 14.20 -2.11 2.91
#